data_AF-A0A0E0GBX4-F1
#
_entry.id   AF-A0A0E0GBX4-F1
#
_cell.length_a   1.000
_cell.length_b   1.000
_cell.length_c   1.000
_cell.angle_alpha   90.00
_cell.angle_beta   90.00
_cell.angle_gamma   90.00
#
_symmetry.space_group_name_H-M   'P 1'
#
loop_
_entity.id
_entity.type
_entity.pdbx_description
1 polymer ?
#
loop_
_entity_poly.entity_id
_entity_poly.type
_entity_poly.pdbx_seq_one_letter_code
_entity_poly.pdbx_strand_id
1 'polypeptide(L)'
;MRMQEKTRLAELEAEKVQYIIQQHLRDIERQQKEGEKFRESLQQQAQAEAQKLRYDDELARKRMQTEREAQRRQDAELVKMQEAAALRKEEVRRTTEKKILEKMLEDEKEKALLKKQNIQANAEAKGEALTREAKALEDYNRKMLLERINGDKEKWIAAINTTFSHIEGGFRMLLTDRSKLLMGVGGVTALAAGIYTTREGAKVTWGYINRILGQPSLIRESSMPKFPLSRFKALKSTSASLSGGAGFENVILHPSLKRRIEHLARATANTKSHDAPFRNMLFYGPPGTGKTLVAREMARKSGLDYAMMTGGDVAPLGSEAVTKIHQIFDWAKKSRKGMLLFIDEADAFLCEYVHNLIFKHLSDH
;
A
#
# COMPACT_ATOMS: atom_id res chain seq x y z
N MET A 1 -12.75 7.28 135.62
CA MET A 1 -13.76 6.41 135.00
C MET A 1 -14.27 7.03 133.68
N ARG A 2 -15.10 8.09 133.69
CA ARG A 2 -15.72 8.65 132.44
C ARG A 2 -14.78 9.19 131.35
N MET A 3 -13.62 9.75 131.71
CA MET A 3 -12.65 10.25 130.72
C MET A 3 -11.98 9.11 129.95
N GLN A 4 -11.65 7.99 130.61
CA GLN A 4 -11.02 6.83 129.99
C GLN A 4 -11.98 6.09 129.03
N GLU A 5 -13.28 6.10 129.32
CA GLU A 5 -14.30 5.51 128.44
C GLU A 5 -14.45 6.29 127.12
N LYS A 6 -14.39 7.63 127.18
CA LYS A 6 -14.46 8.47 125.97
C LYS A 6 -13.24 8.30 125.07
N THR A 7 -12.03 8.21 125.62
CA THR A 7 -10.82 7.94 124.83
C THR A 7 -10.89 6.57 124.19
N ARG A 8 -11.35 5.55 124.93
CA ARG A 8 -11.51 4.18 124.42
C ARG A 8 -12.56 4.08 123.30
N LEU A 9 -13.64 4.86 123.36
CA LEU A 9 -14.63 4.96 122.28
C LEU A 9 -14.05 5.63 121.02
N ALA A 10 -13.29 6.71 121.18
CA ALA A 10 -12.63 7.38 120.07
C ALA A 10 -11.56 6.51 119.40
N GLU A 11 -10.78 5.74 120.17
CA GLU A 11 -9.84 4.75 119.65
C GLU A 11 -10.55 3.64 118.85
N LEU A 12 -11.69 3.16 119.34
CA LEU A 12 -12.49 2.13 118.67
C LEU A 12 -13.16 2.63 117.39
N GLU A 13 -13.55 3.91 117.34
CA GLU A 13 -14.01 4.57 116.11
C GLU A 13 -12.88 4.78 115.11
N ALA A 14 -11.70 5.19 115.57
CA ALA A 14 -10.51 5.32 114.72
C ALA A 14 -10.09 3.95 114.13
N GLU A 15 -10.16 2.87 114.92
CA GLU A 15 -9.86 1.51 114.46
C GLU A 15 -10.88 1.04 113.40
N LYS A 16 -12.17 1.33 113.58
CA LYS A 16 -13.21 1.07 112.57
C LYS A 16 -12.95 1.82 111.26
N VAL A 17 -12.59 3.10 111.34
CA VAL A 17 -12.29 3.92 110.15
C VAL A 17 -11.03 3.39 109.45
N GLN A 18 -9.98 3.04 110.19
CA GLN A 18 -8.78 2.42 109.63
C GLN A 18 -9.09 1.09 108.96
N TYR A 19 -9.95 0.27 109.56
CA TYR A 19 -10.39 -0.99 108.98
C TYR A 19 -11.15 -0.78 107.66
N ILE A 20 -12.06 0.19 107.59
CA ILE A 20 -12.80 0.56 106.36
C ILE A 20 -11.84 1.05 105.27
N ILE A 21 -10.88 1.91 105.62
CA ILE A 21 -9.85 2.39 104.68
C ILE A 21 -9.04 1.20 104.14
N GLN A 22 -8.61 0.26 105.00
CA GLN A 22 -7.89 -0.94 104.57
C GLN A 22 -8.74 -1.88 103.70
N GLN A 23 -10.06 -1.94 103.90
CA GLN A 23 -10.94 -2.68 103.00
C GLN A 23 -11.00 -2.01 101.62
N HIS A 24 -11.25 -0.70 101.56
CA HIS A 24 -11.30 0.03 100.29
C HIS A 24 -9.97 -0.01 99.53
N LEU A 25 -8.83 0.11 100.21
CA LEU A 25 -7.52 -0.02 99.57
C LEU A 25 -7.33 -1.40 98.94
N ARG A 26 -7.74 -2.47 99.64
CA ARG A 26 -7.70 -3.83 99.10
C ARG A 26 -8.62 -4.01 97.89
N ASP A 27 -9.79 -3.39 97.90
CA ASP A 27 -10.72 -3.44 96.78
C ASP A 27 -10.20 -2.66 95.57
N ILE A 28 -9.58 -1.49 95.78
CA ILE A 28 -8.90 -0.72 94.73
C ILE A 28 -7.75 -1.54 94.12
N GLU A 29 -6.91 -2.17 94.94
CA GLU A 29 -5.83 -3.04 94.45
C GLU A 29 -6.36 -4.23 93.65
N ARG A 30 -7.47 -4.84 94.07
CA ARG A 30 -8.12 -5.92 93.30
C ARG A 30 -8.58 -5.43 91.93
N GLN A 31 -9.27 -4.28 91.89
CA GLN A 31 -9.72 -3.68 90.63
C GLN A 31 -8.55 -3.31 89.71
N GLN A 32 -7.46 -2.78 90.26
CA GLN A 32 -6.24 -2.51 89.49
C GLN A 32 -5.63 -3.79 88.92
N LYS A 33 -5.47 -4.83 89.74
CA LYS A 33 -4.94 -6.14 89.30
C LYS A 33 -5.83 -6.79 88.23
N GLU A 34 -7.15 -6.68 88.36
CA GLU A 34 -8.09 -7.17 87.35
C GLU A 34 -8.00 -6.35 86.06
N GLY A 35 -7.87 -5.02 86.16
CA GLY A 35 -7.66 -4.14 85.02
C GLY A 35 -6.34 -4.41 84.28
N GLU A 36 -5.26 -4.68 85.02
CA GLU A 36 -3.95 -5.06 84.47
C GLU A 36 -4.03 -6.40 83.73
N LYS A 37 -4.59 -7.43 84.36
CA LYS A 37 -4.82 -8.74 83.70
C LYS A 37 -5.69 -8.63 82.45
N PHE A 38 -6.71 -7.78 82.48
CA PHE A 38 -7.54 -7.52 81.32
C PHE A 38 -6.74 -6.87 80.18
N ARG A 39 -5.90 -5.87 80.49
CA ARG A 39 -5.02 -5.23 79.49
C ARG A 39 -3.98 -6.20 78.93
N GLU A 40 -3.36 -7.02 79.77
CA GLU A 40 -2.40 -8.04 79.34
C GLU A 40 -3.04 -9.08 78.42
N SER A 41 -4.22 -9.59 78.78
CA SER A 41 -4.93 -10.56 77.93
C SER A 41 -5.36 -9.94 76.59
N LEU A 42 -5.82 -8.69 76.58
CA LEU A 42 -6.12 -7.95 75.35
C LEU A 42 -4.87 -7.74 74.48
N GLN A 43 -3.74 -7.40 75.10
CA GLN A 43 -2.47 -7.23 74.39
C GLN A 43 -1.97 -8.55 73.78
N GLN A 44 -2.09 -9.66 74.51
CA GLN A 44 -1.76 -11.00 73.99
C GLN A 44 -2.66 -11.40 72.82
N GLN A 45 -3.97 -11.15 72.92
CA GLN A 45 -4.90 -11.39 71.82
C GLN A 45 -4.54 -10.56 70.58
N ALA A 46 -4.27 -9.25 70.76
CA ALA A 46 -3.86 -8.38 69.67
C ALA A 46 -2.54 -8.83 69.03
N GLN A 47 -1.56 -9.29 69.81
CA GLN A 47 -0.31 -9.84 69.30
C GLN A 47 -0.52 -11.14 68.52
N ALA A 48 -1.35 -12.06 69.02
CA ALA A 48 -1.66 -13.31 68.33
C ALA A 48 -2.40 -13.06 67.00
N GLU A 49 -3.33 -12.11 66.99
CA GLU A 49 -4.04 -11.70 65.77
C GLU A 49 -3.09 -11.05 64.76
N ALA A 50 -2.19 -10.17 65.22
CA ALA A 50 -1.17 -9.57 64.37
C ALA A 50 -0.21 -10.61 63.75
N GLN A 51 0.16 -11.65 64.50
CA GLN A 51 0.98 -12.76 63.98
C GLN A 51 0.24 -13.57 62.90
N LYS A 52 -1.05 -13.87 63.12
CA LYS A 52 -1.88 -14.55 62.12
C LYS A 52 -1.99 -13.75 60.83
N LEU A 53 -2.29 -12.45 60.93
CA LEU A 53 -2.38 -11.55 59.78
C LEU A 53 -1.08 -11.49 58.97
N ARG A 54 0.08 -11.44 59.65
CA ARG A 54 1.39 -11.46 58.97
C ARG A 54 1.63 -12.79 58.26
N TYR A 55 1.29 -13.90 58.89
CA TYR A 55 1.43 -15.22 58.29
C TYR A 55 0.53 -15.38 57.05
N ASP A 56 -0.72 -14.90 57.14
CA ASP A 56 -1.66 -14.92 56.02
C ASP A 56 -1.18 -14.03 54.85
N ASP A 57 -0.63 -12.85 55.13
CA ASP A 57 -0.02 -11.98 54.12
C ASP A 57 1.20 -12.64 53.45
N GLU A 58 2.07 -13.29 54.22
CA GLU A 58 3.21 -14.05 53.68
C GLU A 58 2.75 -15.20 52.76
N LEU A 59 1.71 -15.93 53.17
CA LEU A 59 1.15 -17.01 52.37
C LEU A 59 0.52 -16.48 51.08
N ALA A 60 -0.20 -15.36 51.15
CA ALA A 60 -0.78 -14.70 49.99
C ALA A 60 0.30 -14.24 49.00
N ARG A 61 1.38 -13.63 49.48
CA ARG A 61 2.52 -13.24 48.64
C ARG A 61 3.17 -14.44 47.95
N LYS A 62 3.36 -15.55 48.67
CA LYS A 62 3.90 -16.79 48.09
C LYS A 62 2.99 -17.35 46.99
N ARG A 63 1.68 -17.41 47.22
CA ARG A 63 0.69 -17.84 46.21
C ARG A 63 0.76 -16.96 44.96
N MET A 64 0.78 -15.64 45.15
CA MET A 64 0.88 -14.69 44.04
C MET A 64 2.19 -14.85 43.26
N GLN A 65 3.31 -15.09 43.94
CA GLN A 65 4.60 -15.36 43.28
C GLN A 65 4.55 -16.64 42.45
N THR A 66 4.00 -17.72 43.01
CA THR A 66 3.87 -18.99 42.29
C THR A 66 2.96 -18.88 41.07
N GLU A 67 1.84 -18.15 41.16
CA GLU A 67 0.95 -17.92 40.03
C GLU A 67 1.61 -17.08 38.94
N ARG A 68 2.31 -16.01 39.31
CA ARG A 68 3.08 -15.18 38.35
C ARG A 68 4.21 -15.97 37.69
N GLU A 69 4.84 -16.89 38.39
CA GLU A 69 5.85 -17.79 37.81
C GLU A 69 5.23 -18.79 36.85
N ALA A 70 4.07 -19.37 37.20
CA ALA A 70 3.34 -20.27 36.32
C ALA A 70 2.88 -19.55 35.04
N GLN A 71 2.35 -18.33 35.15
CA GLN A 71 1.99 -17.49 34.01
C GLN A 71 3.20 -17.20 33.12
N ARG A 72 4.32 -16.75 33.70
CA ARG A 72 5.56 -16.51 32.94
C ARG A 72 6.05 -17.76 32.19
N ARG A 73 5.87 -18.96 32.76
CA ARG A 73 6.21 -20.22 32.06
C ARG A 73 5.28 -20.47 30.88
N GLN A 74 3.97 -20.29 31.06
CA GLN A 74 2.98 -20.46 29.99
C GLN A 74 3.23 -19.45 28.84
N ASP A 75 3.49 -18.19 29.19
CA ASP A 75 3.80 -17.15 28.21
C ASP A 75 5.08 -17.47 27.45
N ALA A 76 6.13 -17.89 28.15
CA ALA A 76 7.39 -18.32 27.52
C ALA A 76 7.22 -19.56 26.62
N GLU A 77 6.36 -20.51 26.98
CA GLU A 77 6.02 -21.66 26.14
C GLU A 77 5.25 -21.24 24.89
N LEU A 78 4.30 -20.31 25.03
CA LEU A 78 3.54 -19.77 23.91
C LEU A 78 4.46 -19.06 22.90
N VAL A 79 5.38 -18.23 23.38
CA VAL A 79 6.38 -17.55 22.53
C VAL A 79 7.25 -18.57 21.80
N LYS A 80 7.78 -19.59 22.49
CA LYS A 80 8.55 -20.66 21.84
C LYS A 80 7.75 -21.41 20.77
N MET A 81 6.46 -21.67 21.02
CA MET A 81 5.58 -22.30 20.05
C MET A 81 5.35 -21.41 18.82
N GLN A 82 5.18 -20.10 19.02
CA GLN A 82 5.03 -19.13 17.93
C GLN A 82 6.31 -19.02 17.10
N GLU A 83 7.49 -18.95 17.74
CA GLU A 83 8.79 -18.97 17.06
C GLU A 83 8.97 -20.24 16.23
N ALA A 84 8.67 -21.42 16.81
CA ALA A 84 8.75 -22.69 16.08
C ALA A 84 7.77 -22.75 14.89
N ALA A 85 6.57 -22.17 15.02
CA ALA A 85 5.61 -22.08 13.93
C ALA A 85 6.10 -21.12 12.82
N ALA A 86 6.72 -20.00 13.19
CA ALA A 86 7.32 -19.06 12.25
C ALA A 86 8.47 -19.70 11.45
N LEU A 87 9.37 -20.42 12.12
CA LEU A 87 10.47 -21.15 11.47
C LEU A 87 9.95 -22.21 10.49
N ARG A 88 8.94 -23.01 10.88
CA ARG A 88 8.30 -23.97 9.97
C ARG A 88 7.71 -23.29 8.74
N LYS A 89 7.07 -22.13 8.92
CA LYS A 89 6.50 -21.35 7.82
C LYS A 89 7.59 -20.83 6.87
N GLU A 90 8.72 -20.38 7.40
CA GLU A 90 9.87 -19.98 6.59
C GLU A 90 10.48 -21.14 5.81
N GLU A 91 10.61 -22.32 6.43
CA GLU A 91 11.11 -23.52 5.75
C GLU A 91 10.18 -23.96 4.61
N VAL A 92 8.87 -23.97 4.84
CA VAL A 92 7.88 -24.25 3.79
C VAL A 92 7.97 -23.22 2.67
N ARG A 93 8.15 -21.94 2.99
CA ARG A 93 8.32 -20.90 1.96
C ARG A 93 9.58 -21.12 1.14
N ARG A 94 10.74 -21.38 1.77
CA ARG A 94 12.01 -21.65 1.07
C ARG A 94 11.93 -22.88 0.18
N THR A 95 11.32 -23.97 0.67
CA THR A 95 11.15 -25.19 -0.14
C THR A 95 10.18 -24.97 -1.30
N THR A 96 9.12 -24.18 -1.11
CA THR A 96 8.17 -23.81 -2.16
C THR A 96 8.83 -22.91 -3.21
N GLU A 97 9.59 -21.90 -2.80
CA GLU A 97 10.36 -21.03 -3.70
C GLU A 97 11.35 -21.86 -4.54
N LYS A 98 12.07 -22.80 -3.94
CA LYS A 98 12.95 -23.73 -4.67
C LYS A 98 12.20 -24.56 -5.71
N LYS A 99 11.07 -25.16 -5.33
CA LYS A 99 10.22 -25.93 -6.27
C LYS A 99 9.69 -25.08 -7.43
N ILE A 100 9.31 -23.83 -7.15
CA ILE A 100 8.86 -22.89 -8.19
C ILE A 100 10.01 -22.58 -9.15
N LEU A 101 11.21 -22.31 -8.63
CA LEU A 101 12.38 -22.04 -9.46
C LEU A 101 12.75 -23.24 -10.33
N GLU A 102 12.76 -24.45 -9.77
CA GLU A 102 13.01 -25.69 -10.52
C GLU A 102 11.99 -25.86 -11.66
N LYS A 103 10.70 -25.67 -11.36
CA LYS A 103 9.62 -25.75 -12.35
C LYS A 103 9.76 -24.71 -13.46
N MET A 104 10.13 -23.48 -13.13
CA MET A 104 10.34 -22.42 -14.14
C MET A 104 11.50 -22.75 -15.08
N LEU A 105 12.55 -23.40 -14.55
CA LEU A 105 13.71 -23.83 -15.33
C LEU A 105 13.37 -25.00 -16.25
N GLU A 106 12.51 -25.92 -15.81
CA GLU A 106 11.94 -26.98 -16.65
C GLU A 106 11.06 -26.39 -17.77
N ASP A 107 10.13 -25.50 -17.44
CA ASP A 107 9.26 -24.83 -18.40
C ASP A 107 10.06 -24.04 -19.46
N GLU A 108 11.17 -23.41 -19.06
CA GLU A 108 12.05 -22.69 -19.98
C GLU A 108 12.77 -23.63 -20.95
N LYS A 109 13.26 -24.77 -20.46
CA LYS A 109 13.87 -25.81 -21.29
C LYS A 109 12.87 -26.38 -22.29
N GLU A 110 11.64 -26.69 -21.85
CA GLU A 110 10.58 -27.17 -22.74
C GLU A 110 10.23 -26.15 -23.82
N LYS A 111 10.07 -24.87 -23.45
CA LYS A 111 9.82 -23.80 -24.42
C LYS A 111 10.97 -23.63 -25.41
N ALA A 112 12.22 -23.79 -24.97
CA ALA A 112 13.37 -23.73 -25.85
C ALA A 112 13.39 -24.90 -26.86
N LEU A 113 13.02 -26.11 -26.42
CA LEU A 113 12.89 -27.28 -27.29
C LEU A 113 11.77 -27.10 -28.31
N LEU A 114 10.59 -26.66 -27.87
CA LEU A 114 9.45 -26.38 -28.76
C LEU A 114 9.78 -25.28 -29.78
N LYS A 115 10.50 -24.22 -29.37
CA LYS A 115 10.98 -23.20 -30.31
C LYS A 115 11.92 -23.79 -31.35
N LYS A 116 12.86 -24.65 -30.97
CA LYS A 116 13.75 -25.33 -31.91
C LYS A 116 12.98 -26.21 -32.89
N GLN A 117 12.04 -27.02 -32.40
CA GLN A 117 11.18 -27.86 -33.24
C GLN A 117 10.35 -27.01 -34.20
N ASN A 118 9.74 -25.92 -33.74
CA ASN A 118 8.97 -25.01 -34.60
C ASN A 118 9.84 -24.32 -35.65
N ILE A 119 11.08 -23.97 -35.33
CA ILE A 119 12.01 -23.38 -36.30
C ILE A 119 12.38 -24.43 -37.36
N GLN A 120 12.67 -25.67 -36.96
CA GLN A 120 12.97 -26.76 -37.89
C GLN A 120 11.77 -27.09 -38.78
N ALA A 121 10.59 -27.29 -38.21
CA ALA A 121 9.36 -27.57 -38.95
C ALA A 121 9.00 -26.44 -39.92
N ASN A 122 9.16 -25.17 -39.51
CA ASN A 122 8.94 -24.04 -40.42
C ASN A 122 10.00 -23.94 -41.52
N ALA A 123 11.25 -24.32 -41.24
CA ALA A 123 12.31 -24.33 -42.26
C ALA A 123 12.06 -25.45 -43.29
N GLU A 124 11.68 -26.63 -42.83
CA GLU A 124 11.30 -27.77 -43.67
C GLU A 124 10.05 -27.46 -44.50
N ALA A 125 8.97 -26.96 -43.87
CA ALA A 125 7.75 -26.58 -44.57
C ALA A 125 7.99 -25.50 -45.63
N LYS A 126 8.86 -24.51 -45.35
CA LYS A 126 9.27 -23.51 -46.33
C LYS A 126 10.12 -24.11 -47.45
N GLY A 127 11.03 -25.03 -47.13
CA GLY A 127 11.82 -25.76 -48.14
C GLY A 127 10.94 -26.59 -49.07
N GLU A 128 9.94 -27.29 -48.52
CA GLU A 128 8.94 -28.03 -49.29
C GLU A 128 8.04 -27.11 -50.13
N ALA A 129 7.62 -25.96 -49.59
CA ALA A 129 6.83 -24.98 -50.33
C ALA A 129 7.61 -24.43 -51.52
N LEU A 130 8.87 -24.03 -51.30
CA LEU A 130 9.74 -23.51 -52.36
C LEU A 130 10.03 -24.56 -53.44
N THR A 131 10.19 -25.84 -53.07
CA THR A 131 10.39 -26.92 -54.05
C THR A 131 9.11 -27.27 -54.81
N ARG A 132 7.94 -27.22 -54.17
CA ARG A 132 6.63 -27.37 -54.85
C ARG A 132 6.34 -26.21 -55.79
N GLU A 133 6.63 -24.99 -55.36
CA GLU A 133 6.51 -23.79 -56.19
C GLU A 133 7.48 -23.84 -57.36
N ALA A 134 8.75 -24.22 -57.15
CA ALA A 134 9.72 -24.38 -58.24
C ALA A 134 9.28 -25.45 -59.26
N LYS A 135 8.77 -26.61 -58.81
CA LYS A 135 8.23 -27.64 -59.71
C LYS A 135 7.00 -27.15 -60.48
N ALA A 136 6.07 -26.46 -59.82
CA ALA A 136 4.91 -25.86 -60.47
C ALA A 136 5.30 -24.76 -61.47
N LEU A 137 6.33 -23.98 -61.16
CA LEU A 137 6.87 -22.94 -62.03
C LEU A 137 7.62 -23.54 -63.22
N GLU A 138 8.35 -24.65 -63.04
CA GLU A 138 9.00 -25.41 -64.12
C GLU A 138 7.97 -26.03 -65.07
N ASP A 139 6.89 -26.59 -64.55
CA ASP A 139 5.78 -27.13 -65.35
C ASP A 139 5.03 -26.02 -66.09
N TYR A 140 4.81 -24.88 -65.44
CA TYR A 140 4.23 -23.69 -66.06
C TYR A 140 5.15 -23.09 -67.12
N ASN A 141 6.44 -22.96 -66.84
CA ASN A 141 7.44 -22.49 -67.81
C ASN A 141 7.64 -23.47 -68.96
N ARG A 142 7.54 -24.80 -68.76
CA ARG A 142 7.57 -25.78 -69.87
C ARG A 142 6.38 -25.61 -70.81
N LYS A 143 5.18 -25.43 -70.25
CA LYS A 143 3.96 -25.19 -71.03
C LYS A 143 4.00 -23.83 -71.74
N MET A 144 4.47 -22.80 -71.04
CA MET A 144 4.64 -21.46 -71.62
C MET A 144 5.77 -21.42 -72.66
N LEU A 145 6.90 -22.11 -72.45
CA LEU A 145 8.01 -22.19 -73.42
C LEU A 145 7.57 -22.82 -74.73
N LEU A 146 6.69 -23.82 -74.71
CA LEU A 146 6.10 -24.40 -75.93
C LEU A 146 5.23 -23.39 -76.70
N GLU A 147 4.44 -22.58 -76.00
CA GLU A 147 3.66 -21.49 -76.64
C GLU A 147 4.55 -20.31 -77.09
N ARG A 148 5.63 -20.06 -76.35
CA ARG A 148 6.54 -18.92 -76.53
C ARG A 148 7.62 -19.17 -77.58
N ILE A 149 8.05 -20.42 -77.82
CA ILE A 149 8.94 -20.79 -78.94
C ILE A 149 8.33 -20.38 -80.30
N ASN A 150 7.00 -20.37 -80.41
CA ASN A 150 6.30 -19.95 -81.62
C ASN A 150 6.04 -18.43 -81.69
N GLY A 151 6.07 -17.71 -80.55
CA GLY A 151 5.75 -16.28 -80.49
C GLY A 151 6.92 -15.31 -80.24
N ASP A 152 8.05 -15.79 -79.68
CA ASP A 152 9.12 -14.91 -79.18
C ASP A 152 10.39 -14.85 -80.04
N LYS A 153 10.52 -15.67 -81.10
CA LYS A 153 11.66 -15.53 -82.04
C LYS A 153 11.72 -14.12 -82.67
N GLU A 154 10.57 -13.46 -82.82
CA GLU A 154 10.48 -12.14 -83.45
C GLU A 154 10.65 -10.97 -82.44
N LYS A 155 10.33 -11.17 -81.16
CA LYS A 155 10.41 -10.12 -80.12
C LYS A 155 11.76 -10.06 -79.40
N TRP A 156 12.44 -11.20 -79.27
CA TRP A 156 13.74 -11.28 -78.60
C TRP A 156 14.87 -10.57 -79.37
N ILE A 157 14.80 -10.55 -80.71
CA ILE A 157 15.79 -9.85 -81.54
C ILE A 157 15.66 -8.31 -81.41
N ALA A 158 14.44 -7.79 -81.16
CA ALA A 158 14.19 -6.37 -80.99
C ALA A 158 14.58 -5.85 -79.59
N ALA A 159 14.40 -6.66 -78.53
CA ALA A 159 14.69 -6.25 -77.16
C ALA A 159 16.20 -6.22 -76.84
N ILE A 160 17.01 -7.13 -77.42
CA ILE A 160 18.45 -7.19 -77.17
C ILE A 160 19.16 -5.90 -77.63
N ASN A 161 18.81 -5.37 -78.81
CA ASN A 161 19.47 -4.16 -79.34
C ASN A 161 19.09 -2.87 -78.61
N THR A 162 17.94 -2.84 -77.93
CA THR A 162 17.42 -1.62 -77.29
C THR A 162 17.83 -1.52 -75.81
N THR A 163 18.18 -2.64 -75.18
CA THR A 163 18.47 -2.70 -73.74
C THR A 163 19.99 -2.69 -73.45
N PHE A 164 20.82 -3.08 -74.42
CA PHE A 164 22.28 -3.03 -74.26
C PHE A 164 22.87 -1.60 -74.28
N SER A 165 22.14 -0.61 -74.82
CA SER A 165 22.61 0.78 -74.94
C SER A 165 22.40 1.64 -73.68
N HIS A 166 21.62 1.21 -72.69
CA HIS A 166 21.35 2.01 -71.47
C HIS A 166 22.05 1.54 -70.20
N ILE A 167 22.51 0.30 -70.14
CA ILE A 167 23.16 -0.25 -68.93
C ILE A 167 24.66 0.07 -68.89
N GLU A 168 25.32 0.20 -70.05
CA GLU A 168 26.76 0.49 -70.10
C GLU A 168 27.10 1.96 -69.75
N GLY A 169 26.16 2.89 -69.97
CA GLY A 169 26.36 4.32 -69.67
C GLY A 169 26.13 4.71 -68.20
N GLY A 170 25.19 4.06 -67.50
CA GLY A 170 24.77 4.48 -66.16
C GLY A 170 25.84 4.30 -65.07
N PHE A 171 26.65 3.23 -65.16
CA PHE A 171 27.68 2.93 -64.16
C PHE A 171 28.95 3.79 -64.35
N ARG A 172 29.30 4.15 -65.59
CA ARG A 172 30.39 5.10 -65.88
C ARG A 172 29.99 6.56 -65.60
N MET A 173 28.73 6.92 -65.81
CA MET A 173 28.23 8.28 -65.54
C MET A 173 28.18 8.58 -64.02
N LEU A 174 28.06 7.54 -63.18
CA LEU A 174 28.13 7.64 -61.73
C LEU A 174 29.57 7.82 -61.19
N LEU A 175 30.58 7.47 -62.00
CA LEU A 175 32.01 7.64 -61.68
C LEU A 175 32.63 8.93 -62.25
N THR A 176 31.97 9.59 -63.20
CA THR A 176 32.55 10.75 -63.93
C THR A 176 32.03 12.11 -63.41
N ASP A 177 30.85 12.14 -62.78
CA ASP A 177 30.17 13.38 -62.37
C ASP A 177 30.10 13.50 -60.84
N ARG A 178 30.87 14.45 -60.28
CA ARG A 178 30.92 14.71 -58.83
C ARG A 178 29.54 15.02 -58.23
N SER A 179 28.63 15.62 -59.01
CA SER A 179 27.31 16.03 -58.52
C SER A 179 26.38 14.82 -58.29
N LYS A 180 26.39 13.85 -59.22
CA LYS A 180 25.55 12.65 -59.16
C LYS A 180 26.10 11.61 -58.19
N LEU A 181 27.42 11.52 -58.05
CA LEU A 181 28.06 10.73 -57.01
C LEU A 181 27.71 11.27 -55.61
N LEU A 182 27.73 12.59 -55.43
CA LEU A 182 27.32 13.23 -54.18
C LEU A 182 25.86 12.94 -53.82
N MET A 183 24.97 12.90 -54.80
CA MET A 183 23.55 12.56 -54.60
C MET A 183 23.37 11.08 -54.22
N GLY A 184 24.12 10.17 -54.85
CA GLY A 184 24.12 8.74 -54.52
C GLY A 184 24.67 8.45 -53.12
N VAL A 185 25.83 9.03 -52.79
CA VAL A 185 26.44 8.92 -51.45
C VAL A 185 25.54 9.60 -50.41
N GLY A 186 24.99 10.78 -50.72
CA GLY A 186 24.04 11.48 -49.86
C GLY A 186 22.79 10.66 -49.56
N GLY A 187 22.25 9.93 -50.54
CA GLY A 187 21.12 9.01 -50.34
C GLY A 187 21.44 7.84 -49.41
N VAL A 188 22.61 7.21 -49.58
CA VAL A 188 23.04 6.09 -48.74
C VAL A 188 23.36 6.56 -47.31
N THR A 189 24.01 7.71 -47.14
CA THR A 189 24.30 8.29 -45.83
C THR A 189 23.03 8.74 -45.11
N ALA A 190 22.05 9.31 -45.82
CA ALA A 190 20.76 9.68 -45.25
C ALA A 190 19.96 8.45 -44.78
N LEU A 191 19.99 7.35 -45.53
CA LEU A 191 19.38 6.07 -45.11
C LEU A 191 20.07 5.50 -43.86
N ALA A 192 21.40 5.51 -43.82
CA ALA A 192 22.16 5.06 -42.66
C ALA A 192 21.90 5.94 -41.42
N ALA A 193 21.86 7.27 -41.58
CA ALA A 193 21.53 8.21 -40.51
C ALA A 193 20.07 8.05 -40.03
N GLY A 194 19.12 7.78 -40.93
CA GLY A 194 17.73 7.50 -40.59
C GLY A 194 17.57 6.22 -39.76
N ILE A 195 18.28 5.14 -40.11
CA ILE A 195 18.27 3.88 -39.36
C ILE A 195 18.95 4.06 -37.99
N TYR A 196 20.02 4.85 -37.90
CA TYR A 196 20.72 5.10 -36.64
C TYR A 196 19.91 5.99 -35.68
N THR A 197 19.30 7.07 -36.20
CA THR A 197 18.48 7.99 -35.40
C THR A 197 17.21 7.33 -34.86
N THR A 198 16.59 6.41 -35.60
CA THR A 198 15.43 5.65 -35.12
C THR A 198 15.79 4.63 -34.03
N ARG A 199 16.94 3.96 -34.15
CA ARG A 199 17.38 2.94 -33.18
C ARG A 199 17.79 3.54 -31.83
N GLU A 200 18.48 4.67 -31.81
CA GLU A 200 18.87 5.33 -30.54
C GLU A 200 17.88 6.38 -30.04
N GLY A 201 17.10 6.99 -30.93
CA GLY A 201 15.97 7.87 -30.55
C GLY A 201 14.86 7.13 -29.80
N ALA A 202 14.67 5.83 -30.05
CA ALA A 202 13.69 4.99 -29.36
C ALA A 202 13.99 4.80 -27.85
N LYS A 203 15.27 4.74 -27.46
CA LYS A 203 15.66 4.55 -26.05
C LYS A 203 15.43 5.81 -25.20
N VAL A 204 15.70 6.98 -25.77
CA VAL A 204 15.49 8.27 -25.10
C VAL A 204 14.00 8.62 -25.02
N THR A 205 13.22 8.26 -26.04
CA THR A 205 11.77 8.45 -26.02
C THR A 205 11.07 7.51 -25.04
N TRP A 206 11.55 6.28 -24.81
CA TRP A 206 10.94 5.36 -23.81
C TRP A 206 10.92 5.93 -22.38
N GLY A 207 11.98 6.64 -21.98
CA GLY A 207 12.04 7.34 -20.68
C GLY A 207 11.07 8.54 -20.58
N TYR A 208 10.80 9.22 -21.70
CA TYR A 208 9.84 10.34 -21.76
C TYR A 208 8.39 9.85 -21.90
N ILE A 209 8.18 8.70 -22.53
CA ILE A 209 6.88 8.06 -22.69
C ILE A 209 6.38 7.52 -21.34
N ASN A 210 7.25 7.01 -20.45
CA ASN A 210 6.86 6.69 -19.06
C ASN A 210 6.48 7.93 -18.22
N ARG A 211 6.92 9.13 -18.60
CA ARG A 211 6.48 10.39 -17.99
C ARG A 211 5.09 10.84 -18.47
N ILE A 212 4.59 10.21 -19.55
CA ILE A 212 3.28 10.44 -20.20
C ILE A 212 2.33 9.25 -20.02
N LEU A 213 2.85 8.04 -19.74
CA LEU A 213 2.06 6.83 -19.56
C LEU A 213 1.55 6.73 -18.12
N GLY A 214 0.22 6.73 -18.03
CA GLY A 214 -0.49 5.92 -17.06
C GLY A 214 -0.86 6.63 -15.77
N GLN A 215 -2.17 6.81 -15.58
CA GLN A 215 -2.78 6.93 -14.26
C GLN A 215 -2.22 5.80 -13.35
N PRO A 216 -1.71 6.11 -12.14
CA PRO A 216 -1.18 5.09 -11.24
C PRO A 216 -2.26 4.08 -10.86
N SER A 217 -1.84 2.82 -10.66
CA SER A 217 -2.71 1.63 -10.55
C SER A 217 -3.76 1.66 -9.44
N LEU A 218 -3.60 2.55 -8.45
CA LEU A 218 -4.50 2.71 -7.30
C LEU A 218 -5.63 3.72 -7.53
N ILE A 219 -5.59 4.46 -8.64
CA ILE A 219 -6.64 5.43 -8.95
C ILE A 219 -7.70 4.74 -9.77
N ARG A 220 -8.92 4.64 -9.23
CA ARG A 220 -10.08 4.05 -9.93
C ARG A 220 -10.66 5.01 -10.97
N GLU A 221 -10.75 6.29 -10.63
CA GLU A 221 -11.29 7.33 -11.51
C GLU A 221 -10.41 8.58 -11.50
N SER A 222 -10.19 9.19 -12.66
CA SER A 222 -9.56 10.51 -12.74
C SER A 222 -10.17 11.36 -13.85
N SER A 223 -10.23 12.68 -13.65
CA SER A 223 -10.57 13.63 -14.71
C SER A 223 -9.43 13.93 -15.67
N MET A 224 -8.23 13.39 -15.40
CA MET A 224 -7.08 13.59 -16.26
C MET A 224 -7.24 12.79 -17.57
N PRO A 225 -6.92 13.38 -18.73
CA PRO A 225 -6.97 12.67 -19.99
C PRO A 225 -5.94 11.54 -20.00
N LYS A 226 -6.41 10.30 -20.18
CA LYS A 226 -5.58 9.08 -20.20
C LYS A 226 -4.53 9.06 -21.33
N PHE A 227 -4.67 9.93 -22.34
CA PHE A 227 -3.71 10.10 -23.44
C PHE A 227 -3.67 11.55 -23.96
N PRO A 228 -2.49 12.08 -24.34
CA PRO A 228 -2.38 13.35 -25.03
C PRO A 228 -2.70 13.28 -26.54
N LEU A 229 -3.27 12.17 -27.05
CA LEU A 229 -3.55 12.02 -28.49
C LEU A 229 -4.75 12.87 -28.99
N SER A 230 -5.64 13.32 -28.10
CA SER A 230 -6.81 14.11 -28.50
C SER A 230 -6.50 15.56 -28.90
N ARG A 231 -5.26 16.05 -28.75
CA ARG A 231 -4.87 17.39 -29.21
C ARG A 231 -4.41 17.47 -30.67
N PHE A 232 -4.19 16.34 -31.35
CA PHE A 232 -3.82 16.35 -32.78
C PHE A 232 -5.02 16.38 -33.74
N LYS A 233 -6.27 16.40 -33.23
CA LYS A 233 -7.48 16.48 -34.07
C LYS A 233 -8.29 17.78 -33.92
N ALA A 234 -7.76 18.79 -33.23
CA ALA A 234 -8.44 20.05 -32.97
C ALA A 234 -7.74 21.25 -33.64
N LEU A 235 -7.58 21.17 -34.97
CA LEU A 235 -7.49 22.35 -35.83
C LEU A 235 -8.69 22.35 -36.78
N LYS A 236 -9.89 22.32 -36.21
CA LYS A 236 -11.13 22.73 -36.86
C LYS A 236 -11.98 23.40 -35.81
N SER A 237 -12.37 24.63 -36.08
CA SER A 237 -13.32 25.37 -35.27
C SER A 237 -14.60 24.56 -35.13
N THR A 238 -14.96 24.20 -33.90
CA THR A 238 -16.35 24.10 -33.50
C THR A 238 -16.46 24.75 -32.14
N SER A 239 -17.19 25.85 -32.12
CA SER A 239 -17.87 26.42 -30.97
C SER A 239 -18.82 25.35 -30.40
N ALA A 240 -18.26 24.37 -29.68
CA ALA A 240 -19.03 23.52 -28.81
C ALA A 240 -19.27 24.30 -27.53
N SER A 241 -20.43 24.96 -27.51
CA SER A 241 -21.10 25.44 -26.30
C SER A 241 -20.99 24.36 -25.23
N LEU A 242 -20.08 24.56 -24.29
CA LEU A 242 -20.08 23.86 -23.02
C LEU A 242 -21.34 24.30 -22.31
N SER A 243 -22.37 23.47 -22.40
CA SER A 243 -23.63 23.62 -21.68
C SER A 243 -23.31 23.98 -20.24
N GLY A 244 -23.65 25.20 -19.88
CA GLY A 244 -23.51 25.73 -18.54
C GLY A 244 -24.34 24.93 -17.55
N GLY A 245 -23.87 24.97 -16.31
CA GLY A 245 -24.71 24.83 -15.12
C GLY A 245 -25.54 23.55 -15.01
N ALA A 246 -24.95 22.51 -14.45
CA ALA A 246 -25.71 21.67 -13.52
C ALA A 246 -25.17 22.02 -12.13
N GLY A 247 -26.00 22.69 -11.33
CA GLY A 247 -25.68 22.99 -9.94
C GLY A 247 -25.65 21.71 -9.09
N PHE A 248 -25.64 21.87 -7.76
CA PHE A 248 -25.92 20.78 -6.81
C PHE A 248 -27.38 20.25 -6.93
N GLU A 249 -28.01 20.34 -8.11
CA GLU A 249 -29.40 19.93 -8.34
C GLU A 249 -29.55 18.41 -8.32
N ASN A 250 -28.50 17.68 -8.70
CA ASN A 250 -28.48 16.22 -8.64
C ASN A 250 -28.09 15.65 -7.27
N VAL A 251 -27.74 16.51 -6.28
CA VAL A 251 -27.34 16.07 -4.95
C VAL A 251 -28.19 16.79 -3.91
N ILE A 252 -29.21 16.09 -3.39
CA ILE A 252 -30.09 16.61 -2.35
C ILE A 252 -29.28 16.72 -1.06
N LEU A 253 -28.83 17.93 -0.75
CA LEU A 253 -28.06 18.28 0.43
C LEU A 253 -28.86 19.24 1.29
N HIS A 254 -28.70 19.13 2.61
CA HIS A 254 -29.24 20.12 3.53
C HIS A 254 -28.71 21.53 3.15
N PRO A 255 -29.55 22.58 3.08
CA PRO A 255 -29.17 23.90 2.54
C PRO A 255 -27.94 24.53 3.21
N SER A 256 -27.73 24.27 4.50
CA SER A 256 -26.54 24.76 5.22
C SER A 256 -25.25 24.08 4.76
N LEU A 257 -25.29 22.79 4.44
CA LEU A 257 -24.14 22.03 3.97
C LEU A 257 -23.78 22.41 2.53
N LYS A 258 -24.80 22.60 1.68
CA LYS A 258 -24.63 23.09 0.30
C LYS A 258 -23.88 24.44 0.27
N ARG A 259 -24.29 25.41 1.10
CA ARG A 259 -23.61 26.72 1.20
C ARG A 259 -22.15 26.60 1.64
N ARG A 260 -21.88 25.74 2.63
CA ARG A 260 -20.51 25.49 3.12
C ARG A 260 -19.63 24.89 2.03
N ILE A 261 -20.14 23.89 1.31
CA ILE A 261 -19.41 23.24 0.20
C ILE A 261 -19.15 24.22 -0.95
N GLU A 262 -20.14 25.07 -1.30
CA GLU A 262 -19.96 26.10 -2.33
C GLU A 262 -18.90 27.12 -1.95
N HIS A 263 -18.90 27.56 -0.70
CA HIS A 263 -17.87 28.46 -0.19
C HIS A 263 -16.49 27.81 -0.24
N LEU A 264 -16.39 26.53 0.16
CA LEU A 264 -15.14 25.77 0.09
C LEU A 264 -14.66 25.58 -1.34
N ALA A 265 -15.54 25.20 -2.27
CA ALA A 265 -15.16 25.03 -3.68
C ALA A 265 -14.62 26.34 -4.29
N ARG A 266 -15.25 27.48 -3.98
CA ARG A 266 -14.77 28.81 -4.40
C ARG A 266 -13.45 29.16 -3.75
N ALA A 267 -13.30 28.90 -2.46
CA ALA A 267 -12.05 29.12 -1.74
C ALA A 267 -10.92 28.30 -2.37
N THR A 268 -11.10 27.00 -2.59
CA THR A 268 -10.10 26.12 -3.20
C THR A 268 -9.74 26.52 -4.63
N ALA A 269 -10.71 27.00 -5.42
CA ALA A 269 -10.44 27.53 -6.77
C ALA A 269 -9.55 28.79 -6.71
N ASN A 270 -9.82 29.70 -5.76
CA ASN A 270 -9.04 30.92 -5.56
C ASN A 270 -7.68 30.67 -4.89
N THR A 271 -7.57 29.63 -4.05
CA THR A 271 -6.33 29.21 -3.40
C THR A 271 -5.25 28.91 -4.44
N LYS A 272 -5.63 28.28 -5.56
CA LYS A 272 -4.68 27.99 -6.64
C LYS A 272 -4.17 29.25 -7.35
N SER A 273 -5.01 30.27 -7.54
CA SER A 273 -4.56 31.51 -8.18
C SER A 273 -3.69 32.37 -7.27
N HIS A 274 -3.76 32.17 -5.95
CA HIS A 274 -3.03 32.95 -4.95
C HIS A 274 -1.96 32.14 -4.19
N ASP A 275 -1.63 30.94 -4.66
CA ASP A 275 -0.64 30.01 -4.06
C ASP A 275 -0.81 29.78 -2.54
N ALA A 276 -2.05 29.77 -2.07
CA ALA A 276 -2.37 29.51 -0.67
C ALA A 276 -2.37 27.99 -0.38
N PRO A 277 -2.20 27.55 0.88
CA PRO A 277 -2.21 26.13 1.22
C PRO A 277 -3.60 25.50 1.02
N PHE A 278 -3.63 24.31 0.41
CA PHE A 278 -4.85 23.52 0.27
C PHE A 278 -5.30 22.95 1.63
N ARG A 279 -6.62 22.91 1.84
CA ARG A 279 -7.22 22.38 3.08
C ARG A 279 -7.61 20.92 2.89
N ASN A 280 -7.33 20.11 3.92
CA ASN A 280 -7.80 18.72 3.99
C ASN A 280 -9.25 18.69 4.51
N MET A 281 -10.09 17.83 3.92
CA MET A 281 -11.50 17.69 4.27
C MET A 281 -11.83 16.22 4.50
N LEU A 282 -12.56 15.93 5.57
CA LEU A 282 -13.06 14.58 5.88
C LEU A 282 -14.59 14.61 5.87
N PHE A 283 -15.19 13.77 5.02
CA PHE A 283 -16.63 13.54 5.02
C PHE A 283 -16.92 12.29 5.85
N TYR A 284 -17.72 12.42 6.92
CA TYR A 284 -18.14 11.31 7.76
C TYR A 284 -19.67 11.19 7.78
N GLY A 285 -20.17 9.96 7.98
CA GLY A 285 -21.60 9.68 8.08
C GLY A 285 -21.95 8.25 7.66
N PRO A 286 -23.19 7.80 7.88
CA PRO A 286 -23.65 6.46 7.50
C PRO A 286 -23.41 6.12 6.02
N PRO A 287 -23.22 4.86 5.63
CA PRO A 287 -23.13 4.48 4.21
C PRO A 287 -24.41 4.87 3.46
N GLY A 288 -24.29 5.21 2.17
CA GLY A 288 -25.44 5.63 1.35
C GLY A 288 -25.85 7.11 1.47
N THR A 289 -25.18 7.91 2.31
CA THR A 289 -25.44 9.37 2.46
C THR A 289 -24.84 10.25 1.36
N GLY A 290 -24.37 9.65 0.26
CA GLY A 290 -23.88 10.40 -0.90
C GLY A 290 -22.53 11.12 -0.72
N LYS A 291 -21.73 10.81 0.31
CA LYS A 291 -20.43 11.45 0.57
C LYS A 291 -19.50 11.50 -0.65
N THR A 292 -19.33 10.37 -1.33
CA THR A 292 -18.50 10.25 -2.54
C THR A 292 -19.08 11.08 -3.70
N LEU A 293 -20.40 11.16 -3.81
CA LEU A 293 -21.09 11.98 -4.82
C LEU A 293 -20.87 13.47 -4.58
N VAL A 294 -20.96 13.90 -3.32
CA VAL A 294 -20.70 15.29 -2.90
C VAL A 294 -19.26 15.69 -3.19
N ALA A 295 -18.30 14.82 -2.87
CA ALA A 295 -16.89 15.01 -3.14
C ALA A 295 -16.63 15.22 -4.65
N ARG A 296 -17.19 14.36 -5.49
CA ARG A 296 -17.10 14.45 -6.96
C ARG A 296 -17.66 15.78 -7.48
N GLU A 297 -18.81 16.19 -6.97
CA GLU A 297 -19.47 17.44 -7.39
C GLU A 297 -18.69 18.68 -6.94
N MET A 298 -18.11 18.66 -5.74
CA MET A 298 -17.21 19.72 -5.27
C MET A 298 -16.02 19.91 -6.20
N ALA A 299 -15.40 18.81 -6.66
CA ALA A 299 -14.27 18.89 -7.58
C ALA A 299 -14.66 19.52 -8.92
N ARG A 300 -15.79 19.09 -9.50
CA ARG A 300 -16.31 19.67 -10.76
C ARG A 300 -16.53 21.18 -10.63
N LYS A 301 -17.10 21.65 -9.53
CA LYS A 301 -17.32 23.08 -9.28
C LYS A 301 -16.04 23.88 -9.03
N SER A 302 -15.04 23.26 -8.42
CA SER A 302 -13.75 23.91 -8.15
C SER A 302 -12.90 24.14 -9.43
N GLY A 303 -13.21 23.43 -10.52
CA GLY A 303 -12.44 23.48 -11.76
C GLY A 303 -11.06 22.80 -11.69
N LEU A 304 -10.78 22.11 -10.58
CA LEU A 304 -9.57 21.30 -10.38
C LEU A 304 -9.74 19.92 -11.02
N ASP A 305 -8.62 19.25 -11.30
CA ASP A 305 -8.65 17.83 -11.64
C ASP A 305 -9.02 17.02 -10.40
N TYR A 306 -9.65 15.85 -10.58
CA TYR A 306 -9.91 14.92 -9.49
C TYR A 306 -9.31 13.55 -9.75
N ALA A 307 -8.98 12.87 -8.66
CA ALA A 307 -8.59 11.47 -8.63
C ALA A 307 -9.26 10.80 -7.44
N MET A 308 -9.75 9.57 -7.62
CA MET A 308 -10.39 8.78 -6.58
C MET A 308 -9.64 7.46 -6.38
N MET A 309 -9.25 7.18 -5.15
CA MET A 309 -8.73 5.88 -4.69
C MET A 309 -9.65 5.33 -3.60
N THR A 310 -9.68 4.02 -3.40
CA THR A 310 -10.26 3.40 -2.19
C THR A 310 -9.13 2.93 -1.28
N GLY A 311 -9.29 3.09 0.03
CA GLY A 311 -8.41 2.53 1.04
C GLY A 311 -8.34 1.00 0.99
N GLY A 312 -9.42 0.32 0.56
CA GLY A 312 -9.44 -1.13 0.40
C GLY A 312 -8.46 -1.66 -0.66
N ASP A 313 -8.14 -0.87 -1.69
CA ASP A 313 -7.14 -1.25 -2.70
C ASP A 313 -5.71 -1.04 -2.18
N VAL A 314 -5.51 -0.23 -1.13
CA VAL A 314 -4.21 0.14 -0.57
C VAL A 314 -3.79 -0.79 0.56
N ALA A 315 -4.74 -1.21 1.41
CA ALA A 315 -4.51 -2.12 2.53
C ALA A 315 -3.71 -3.39 2.16
N PRO A 316 -4.04 -4.16 1.09
CA PRO A 316 -3.33 -5.40 0.79
C PRO A 316 -1.89 -5.22 0.28
N LEU A 317 -1.42 -4.00 -0.03
CA LEU A 317 -0.06 -3.79 -0.55
C LEU A 317 1.02 -3.71 0.55
N GLY A 318 0.65 -3.59 1.82
CA GLY A 318 1.60 -3.53 2.93
C GLY A 318 2.69 -2.46 2.75
N SER A 319 3.96 -2.87 2.66
CA SER A 319 5.10 -1.95 2.49
C SER A 319 5.16 -1.26 1.12
N GLU A 320 4.57 -1.86 0.07
CA GLU A 320 4.53 -1.26 -1.27
C GLU A 320 3.50 -0.12 -1.37
N ALA A 321 2.55 -0.05 -0.42
CA ALA A 321 1.51 0.97 -0.37
C ALA A 321 2.11 2.38 -0.34
N VAL A 322 3.14 2.61 0.49
CA VAL A 322 3.81 3.91 0.64
C VAL A 322 4.42 4.37 -0.68
N THR A 323 5.13 3.47 -1.37
CA THR A 323 5.74 3.76 -2.67
C THR A 323 4.68 4.12 -3.72
N LYS A 324 3.56 3.40 -3.75
CA LYS A 324 2.47 3.69 -4.69
C LYS A 324 1.74 4.99 -4.36
N ILE A 325 1.54 5.31 -3.09
CA ILE A 325 0.99 6.60 -2.63
C ILE A 325 1.90 7.75 -3.05
N HIS A 326 3.22 7.62 -2.89
CA HIS A 326 4.18 8.62 -3.38
C HIS A 326 4.07 8.83 -4.90
N GLN A 327 3.94 7.74 -5.67
CA GLN A 327 3.71 7.84 -7.11
C GLN A 327 2.42 8.61 -7.46
N ILE A 328 1.35 8.45 -6.68
CA ILE A 328 0.10 9.21 -6.86
C ILE A 328 0.33 10.69 -6.59
N PHE A 329 1.05 11.05 -5.52
CA PHE A 329 1.34 12.45 -5.22
C PHE A 329 2.23 13.10 -6.29
N ASP A 330 3.24 12.39 -6.78
CA ASP A 330 4.11 12.89 -7.85
C ASP A 330 3.37 13.01 -9.18
N TRP A 331 2.41 12.12 -9.44
CA TRP A 331 1.50 12.24 -10.58
C TRP A 331 0.53 13.42 -10.42
N ALA A 332 -0.03 13.62 -9.22
CA ALA A 332 -0.95 14.71 -8.91
C ALA A 332 -0.30 16.08 -9.09
N LYS A 333 0.96 16.24 -8.65
CA LYS A 333 1.77 17.46 -8.84
C LYS A 333 1.98 17.84 -10.31
N LYS A 334 1.87 16.89 -11.25
CA LYS A 334 2.00 17.16 -12.69
C LYS A 334 0.73 17.83 -13.28
N SER A 335 -0.37 17.90 -12.53
CA SER A 335 -1.57 18.60 -13.00
C SER A 335 -1.33 20.10 -13.14
N ARG A 336 -1.60 20.64 -14.33
CA ARG A 336 -1.65 22.11 -14.55
C ARG A 336 -2.85 22.75 -13.86
N LYS A 337 -3.92 21.98 -13.63
CA LYS A 337 -5.16 22.46 -13.05
C LYS A 337 -5.15 22.41 -11.52
N GLY A 338 -4.20 21.70 -10.90
CA GLY A 338 -4.27 21.33 -9.49
C GLY A 338 -5.21 20.14 -9.32
N MET A 339 -5.03 19.35 -8.26
CA MET A 339 -5.72 18.07 -8.11
C MET A 339 -6.37 17.91 -6.73
N LEU A 340 -7.61 17.45 -6.72
CA LEU A 340 -8.31 16.94 -5.55
C LEU A 340 -8.21 15.41 -5.51
N LEU A 341 -7.54 14.89 -4.50
CA LEU A 341 -7.39 13.47 -4.27
C LEU A 341 -8.43 13.00 -3.24
N PHE A 342 -9.32 12.13 -3.68
CA PHE A 342 -10.34 11.51 -2.82
C PHE A 342 -9.89 10.11 -2.42
N ILE A 343 -9.94 9.84 -1.11
CA ILE A 343 -9.68 8.54 -0.52
C ILE A 343 -11.01 8.07 0.07
N ASP A 344 -11.66 7.14 -0.63
CA ASP A 344 -12.85 6.46 -0.11
C ASP A 344 -12.43 5.34 0.85
N GLU A 345 -13.27 4.94 1.79
CA GLU A 345 -12.96 3.87 2.77
C GLU A 345 -11.61 4.07 3.49
N ALA A 346 -11.31 5.33 3.86
CA ALA A 346 -10.07 5.67 4.55
C ALA A 346 -9.92 4.98 5.92
N ASP A 347 -11.02 4.52 6.51
CA ASP A 347 -11.05 3.69 7.71
C ASP A 347 -10.34 2.35 7.51
N ALA A 348 -10.42 1.74 6.33
CA ALA A 348 -9.66 0.52 6.00
C ALA A 348 -8.15 0.76 6.05
N PHE A 349 -7.69 1.95 5.62
CA PHE A 349 -6.29 2.36 5.69
C PHE A 349 -5.84 2.71 7.12
N LEU A 350 -6.70 3.37 7.90
CA LEU A 350 -6.35 3.84 9.24
C LEU A 350 -6.38 2.74 10.31
N CYS A 351 -7.29 1.76 10.21
CA CYS A 351 -7.38 0.66 11.17
C CYS A 351 -6.16 -0.28 11.12
N GLU A 352 -5.53 -0.46 9.96
CA GLU A 352 -4.36 -1.34 9.82
C GLU A 352 -3.11 -0.78 10.53
N TYR A 353 -2.94 0.55 10.56
CA TYR A 353 -1.88 1.20 11.33
C TYR A 353 -2.05 1.00 12.84
N VAL A 354 -3.27 1.06 13.35
CA VAL A 354 -3.55 0.85 14.79
C VAL A 354 -3.31 -0.61 15.17
N HIS A 355 -3.72 -1.57 14.32
CA HIS A 355 -3.45 -2.99 14.57
C HIS A 355 -1.93 -3.28 14.58
N ASN A 356 -1.17 -2.78 13.61
CA ASN A 356 0.28 -2.98 13.54
C ASN A 356 1.03 -2.24 14.66
N LEU A 357 0.57 -1.07 15.08
CA LEU A 357 1.19 -0.33 16.19
C LEU A 357 0.92 -1.03 17.53
N ILE A 358 -0.30 -1.53 17.76
CA ILE A 358 -0.65 -2.30 18.95
C ILE A 358 0.12 -3.62 18.99
N PHE A 359 0.22 -4.36 17.87
CA PHE A 359 1.00 -5.59 17.80
C PHE A 359 2.50 -5.35 18.03
N LYS A 360 3.03 -4.23 17.53
CA LYS A 360 4.45 -3.88 17.75
C LYS A 360 4.71 -3.48 19.20
N HIS A 361 3.80 -2.72 19.83
CA HIS A 361 3.92 -2.37 21.25
C HIS A 361 3.70 -3.56 22.20
N LEU A 362 2.93 -4.57 21.78
CA LEU A 362 2.75 -5.82 22.52
C LEU A 362 3.87 -6.85 22.28
N SER A 363 4.71 -6.65 21.28
CA SER A 363 5.86 -7.52 20.97
C SER A 363 7.19 -6.97 21.49
N ASP A 364 7.25 -5.67 21.83
CA ASP A 364 8.41 -4.99 22.42
C ASP A 364 8.34 -4.95 23.98
N HIS A 365 7.31 -5.57 24.58
CA HIS A 365 7.14 -5.82 26.02
C HIS A 365 6.98 -7.31 26.27
#